data_AF-A0A452YTX3-F1
#
_entry.id   AF-A0A452YTX3-F1
#
_cell.length_a   1.000
_cell.length_b   1.000
_cell.length_c   1.000
_cell.angle_alpha   90.00
_cell.angle_beta   90.00
_cell.angle_gamma   90.00
#
_symmetry.space_group_name_H-M   'P 1'
#
loop_
_entity.id
_entity.type
_entity.pdbx_description
1 polymer ?
#
loop_
_entity_poly.entity_id
_entity_poly.type
_entity_poly.pdbx_seq_one_letter_code
_entity_poly.pdbx_strand_id
1 'polypeptide(L)'
;MGGGGGVSIPGTFRVATDRTVFATPEVHIGFHPDAAASFYLSHLTGHVGEYLALTGEKLNGVDMVALGLATHYSMSEHLDLVDERLAKLVTDDPSVIDSSLAQYGDLVYPDKTSIVHRLAVIDKCFSHETVEEIVDALESEAAQLNEEWCTLALKRLKEASPLALKVSLRSIREGRYQTLDECLVREYRMSINGISKPFYHDFCEGVRARLVDKDLAPKWDPPALEFVSEDMVDSYFAPLGEFEPELKLPTEQREAFI
;
A
#
# COMPACT_ATOMS: atom_id res chain seq x y z
N MET A 1 5.16 -6.40 4.41
CA MET A 1 5.34 -4.97 4.11
C MET A 1 5.83 -4.83 2.69
N GLY A 2 5.45 -3.76 2.00
CA GLY A 2 5.88 -3.43 0.64
C GLY A 2 5.71 -4.57 -0.35
N GLY A 3 6.79 -4.95 -1.05
CA GLY A 3 6.81 -6.06 -2.00
C GLY A 3 6.24 -7.40 -1.49
N GLY A 4 6.25 -7.66 -0.17
CA GLY A 4 5.56 -8.84 0.39
C GLY A 4 4.04 -8.82 0.19
N GLY A 5 3.43 -7.62 0.17
CA GLY A 5 2.04 -7.43 -0.22
C GLY A 5 1.82 -7.74 -1.70
N GLY A 6 2.73 -7.30 -2.58
CA GLY A 6 2.65 -7.57 -4.02
C GLY A 6 2.74 -9.04 -4.41
N VAL A 7 3.45 -9.86 -3.62
CA VAL A 7 3.51 -11.31 -3.83
C VAL A 7 2.25 -12.03 -3.33
N SER A 8 1.52 -11.46 -2.37
CA SER A 8 0.43 -12.14 -1.66
C SER A 8 -0.96 -11.65 -2.04
N ILE A 9 -1.19 -10.33 -2.08
CA ILE A 9 -2.52 -9.73 -2.23
C ILE A 9 -3.17 -10.00 -3.59
N PRO A 10 -2.43 -10.01 -4.72
CA PRO A 10 -2.99 -10.43 -6.01
C PRO A 10 -3.35 -11.91 -6.10
N GLY A 11 -3.03 -12.72 -5.07
CA GLY A 11 -3.42 -14.13 -5.01
C GLY A 11 -4.89 -14.34 -4.62
N THR A 12 -5.43 -15.51 -4.97
CA THR A 12 -6.83 -15.88 -4.69
C THR A 12 -7.11 -15.96 -3.19
N PHE A 13 -6.24 -16.65 -2.44
CA PHE A 13 -6.39 -16.89 -1.00
C PHE A 13 -5.26 -16.23 -0.21
N ARG A 14 -5.64 -15.47 0.81
CA ARG A 14 -4.76 -14.72 1.71
C ARG A 14 -5.19 -14.97 3.15
N VAL A 15 -4.37 -15.69 3.91
CA VAL A 15 -4.64 -16.02 5.32
C VAL A 15 -3.83 -15.07 6.21
N ALA A 16 -4.52 -14.21 6.94
CA ALA A 16 -3.94 -13.38 7.98
C ALA A 16 -3.97 -14.09 9.34
N THR A 17 -3.16 -13.60 10.28
CA THR A 17 -3.00 -14.16 11.63
C THR A 17 -2.85 -13.07 12.69
N ASP A 18 -2.81 -13.47 13.95
CA ASP A 18 -2.53 -12.59 15.10
C ASP A 18 -1.15 -11.92 15.04
N ARG A 19 -0.23 -12.47 14.24
CA ARG A 19 1.12 -11.94 14.03
C ARG A 19 1.27 -11.11 12.76
N THR A 20 0.20 -11.02 11.95
CA THR A 20 0.27 -10.34 10.66
C THR A 20 0.40 -8.83 10.87
N VAL A 21 1.38 -8.25 10.20
CA VAL A 21 1.59 -6.79 10.12
C VAL A 21 1.78 -6.41 8.65
N PHE A 22 0.77 -5.75 8.09
CA PHE A 22 0.79 -5.22 6.74
C PHE A 22 1.02 -3.72 6.76
N ALA A 23 1.81 -3.22 5.81
CA ALA A 23 2.03 -1.80 5.56
C ALA A 23 2.72 -1.63 4.20
N THR A 24 2.49 -0.48 3.58
CA THR A 24 3.19 0.05 2.40
C THR A 24 3.91 1.35 2.79
N PRO A 25 5.05 1.29 3.49
CA PRO A 25 5.72 2.46 4.05
C PRO A 25 6.68 3.14 3.07
N GLU A 26 6.62 2.83 1.78
CA GLU A 26 7.59 3.23 0.75
C GLU A 26 7.84 4.74 0.69
N VAL A 27 6.80 5.55 0.96
CA VAL A 27 6.93 7.01 1.01
C VAL A 27 7.91 7.52 2.07
N HIS A 28 8.17 6.73 3.13
CA HIS A 28 9.12 7.06 4.19
C HIS A 28 10.57 6.69 3.84
N ILE A 29 10.78 6.00 2.72
CA ILE A 29 12.10 5.72 2.15
C ILE A 29 12.31 6.44 0.81
N GLY A 30 11.50 7.46 0.49
CA GLY A 30 11.62 8.21 -0.76
C GLY A 30 11.20 7.41 -2.00
N PHE A 31 10.28 6.45 -1.84
CA PHE A 31 9.76 5.61 -2.91
C PHE A 31 8.23 5.63 -2.94
N HIS A 32 7.61 5.04 -3.97
CA HIS A 32 6.15 4.92 -4.04
C HIS A 32 5.72 3.50 -3.65
N PRO A 33 4.49 3.29 -3.14
CA PRO A 33 3.91 1.96 -3.04
C PRO A 33 3.92 1.30 -4.42
N ASP A 34 4.66 0.22 -4.53
CA ASP A 34 4.94 -0.53 -5.74
C ASP A 34 4.36 -1.95 -5.67
N ALA A 35 4.78 -2.83 -6.58
CA ALA A 35 4.37 -4.22 -6.64
C ALA A 35 2.84 -4.42 -6.59
N ALA A 36 2.14 -3.73 -7.48
CA ALA A 36 0.69 -3.64 -7.61
C ALA A 36 -0.06 -2.96 -6.44
N ALA A 37 0.64 -2.26 -5.55
CA ALA A 37 -0.02 -1.51 -4.48
C ALA A 37 -1.06 -0.52 -4.99
N SER A 38 -0.79 0.14 -6.12
CA SER A 38 -1.74 1.04 -6.74
C SER A 38 -3.01 0.35 -7.26
N PHE A 39 -2.96 -0.96 -7.51
CA PHE A 39 -4.14 -1.75 -7.83
C PHE A 39 -4.91 -2.13 -6.56
N TYR A 40 -4.30 -2.86 -5.63
CA TYR A 40 -5.07 -3.40 -4.51
C TYR A 40 -5.46 -2.35 -3.46
N LEU A 41 -4.68 -1.27 -3.28
CA LEU A 41 -5.05 -0.20 -2.35
C LEU A 41 -6.18 0.66 -2.91
N SER A 42 -6.18 0.93 -4.22
CA SER A 42 -7.19 1.78 -4.87
C SER A 42 -8.59 1.16 -4.93
N HIS A 43 -8.66 -0.18 -4.77
CA HIS A 43 -9.90 -0.94 -4.72
C HIS A 43 -10.41 -1.18 -3.29
N LEU A 44 -9.73 -0.64 -2.27
CA LEU A 44 -10.26 -0.63 -0.91
C LEU A 44 -11.46 0.31 -0.78
N THR A 45 -12.25 0.12 0.27
CA THR A 45 -13.41 0.96 0.53
C THR A 45 -13.01 2.44 0.69
N GLY A 46 -13.78 3.33 0.06
CA GLY A 46 -13.63 4.78 0.21
C GLY A 46 -12.24 5.29 -0.22
N HIS A 47 -11.54 5.92 0.73
CA HIS A 47 -10.19 6.46 0.55
C HIS A 47 -9.16 5.83 1.51
N VAL A 48 -9.41 4.61 1.96
CA VAL A 48 -8.48 3.85 2.80
C VAL A 48 -7.17 3.58 2.07
N GLY A 49 -7.20 3.34 0.77
CA GLY A 49 -6.01 3.11 -0.04
C GLY A 49 -5.02 4.26 0.01
N GLU A 50 -5.52 5.48 -0.20
CA GLU A 50 -4.76 6.72 -0.12
C GLU A 50 -4.19 6.93 1.30
N TYR A 51 -5.00 6.68 2.34
CA TYR A 51 -4.52 6.74 3.71
C TYR A 51 -3.34 5.79 3.99
N LEU A 52 -3.46 4.52 3.58
CA LEU A 52 -2.41 3.51 3.80
C LEU A 52 -1.15 3.83 2.99
N ALA A 53 -1.31 4.25 1.73
CA ALA A 53 -0.22 4.60 0.83
C ALA A 53 0.59 5.81 1.33
N LEU A 54 -0.10 6.86 1.79
CA LEU A 54 0.55 8.11 2.18
C LEU A 54 1.08 8.10 3.61
N THR A 55 0.44 7.38 4.52
CA THR A 55 0.86 7.34 5.92
C THR A 55 1.72 6.14 6.28
N GLY A 56 1.74 5.09 5.45
CA GLY A 56 2.44 3.84 5.77
C GLY A 56 1.94 3.19 7.07
N GLU A 57 0.69 3.46 7.46
CA GLU A 57 0.07 2.89 8.66
C GLU A 57 0.10 1.36 8.61
N LYS A 58 0.27 0.76 9.79
CA LYS A 58 0.29 -0.68 9.93
C LYS A 58 -1.12 -1.20 10.16
N LEU A 59 -1.50 -2.21 9.41
CA LEU A 59 -2.69 -3.01 9.65
C LEU A 59 -2.31 -4.34 10.30
N ASN A 60 -3.07 -4.73 11.31
CA ASN A 60 -3.02 -6.08 11.86
C ASN A 60 -3.87 -7.03 11.00
N GLY A 61 -3.82 -8.32 11.28
CA GLY A 61 -4.58 -9.32 10.53
C GLY A 61 -6.10 -9.13 10.57
N VAL A 62 -6.65 -8.65 11.68
CA VAL A 62 -8.09 -8.41 11.84
C VAL A 62 -8.55 -7.26 10.93
N ASP A 63 -7.79 -6.17 10.89
CA ASP A 63 -8.05 -5.03 10.02
C ASP A 63 -7.92 -5.40 8.54
N MET A 64 -6.93 -6.23 8.19
CA MET A 64 -6.79 -6.72 6.82
C MET A 64 -8.02 -7.51 6.35
N VAL A 65 -8.60 -8.35 7.22
CA VAL A 65 -9.82 -9.10 6.89
C VAL A 65 -11.00 -8.15 6.75
N ALA A 66 -11.15 -7.23 7.70
CA ALA A 66 -12.26 -6.28 7.71
C ALA A 66 -12.25 -5.33 6.49
N LEU A 67 -11.06 -4.99 5.97
CA LEU A 67 -10.88 -4.18 4.77
C LEU A 67 -10.83 -5.01 3.47
N GLY A 68 -10.88 -6.34 3.54
CA GLY A 68 -10.84 -7.22 2.37
C GLY A 68 -9.44 -7.44 1.75
N LEU A 69 -8.37 -7.02 2.44
CA LEU A 69 -6.98 -7.32 2.03
C LEU A 69 -6.58 -8.77 2.32
N ALA A 70 -7.16 -9.37 3.35
CA ALA A 70 -7.04 -10.79 3.65
C ALA A 70 -8.40 -11.47 3.48
N THR A 71 -8.41 -12.66 2.92
CA THR A 71 -9.65 -13.45 2.71
C THR A 71 -10.08 -14.19 3.95
N HIS A 72 -9.10 -14.62 4.76
CA HIS A 72 -9.29 -15.51 5.88
C HIS A 72 -8.42 -15.06 7.04
N TYR A 73 -8.82 -15.45 8.24
CA TYR A 73 -8.04 -15.27 9.45
C TYR A 73 -7.90 -16.59 10.18
N SER A 74 -6.71 -16.91 10.66
CA SER A 74 -6.49 -18.05 11.55
C SER A 74 -5.44 -17.68 12.59
N MET A 75 -5.59 -18.16 13.82
CA MET A 75 -4.54 -18.01 14.82
C MET A 75 -3.26 -18.68 14.34
N SER A 76 -2.12 -18.05 14.61
CA SER A 76 -0.81 -18.54 14.17
C SER A 76 -0.50 -19.97 14.66
N GLU A 77 -1.10 -20.40 15.77
CA GLU A 77 -1.00 -21.75 16.31
C GLU A 77 -1.74 -22.82 15.50
N HIS A 78 -2.69 -22.43 14.65
CA HIS A 78 -3.47 -23.33 13.80
C HIS A 78 -2.89 -23.50 12.39
N LEU A 79 -1.84 -22.75 12.02
CA LEU A 79 -1.31 -22.76 10.66
C LEU A 79 -0.82 -24.14 10.21
N ASP A 80 -0.23 -24.94 11.11
CA ASP A 80 0.22 -26.30 10.78
C ASP A 80 -0.98 -27.18 10.39
N LEU A 81 -2.14 -26.99 11.02
CA LEU A 81 -3.36 -27.72 10.69
C LEU A 81 -3.93 -27.29 9.33
N VAL A 82 -3.85 -25.98 9.03
CA VAL A 82 -4.25 -25.43 7.73
C VAL A 82 -3.37 -26.01 6.62
N ASP A 83 -2.05 -26.00 6.79
CA ASP A 83 -1.10 -26.53 5.82
C ASP A 83 -1.31 -28.03 5.58
N GLU A 84 -1.43 -28.82 6.65
CA GLU A 84 -1.74 -30.25 6.56
C GLU A 84 -3.07 -30.53 5.84
N ARG A 85 -4.08 -29.68 6.05
CA ARG A 85 -5.38 -29.82 5.39
C ARG A 85 -5.23 -29.55 3.90
N LEU A 86 -4.61 -28.44 3.53
CA LEU A 86 -4.40 -28.03 2.13
C LEU A 86 -3.57 -29.08 1.37
N ALA A 87 -2.52 -29.62 1.98
CA ALA A 87 -1.67 -30.65 1.39
C ALA A 87 -2.42 -31.96 1.08
N LYS A 88 -3.52 -32.24 1.79
CA LYS A 88 -4.36 -33.44 1.60
C LYS A 88 -5.49 -33.21 0.59
N LEU A 89 -5.74 -31.98 0.16
CA LEU A 89 -6.75 -31.68 -0.85
C LEU A 89 -6.25 -32.12 -2.23
N VAL A 90 -7.05 -32.94 -2.91
CA VAL A 90 -6.81 -33.36 -4.30
C VAL A 90 -7.86 -32.71 -5.19
N THR A 91 -7.77 -31.38 -5.30
CA THR A 91 -8.70 -30.55 -6.07
C THR A 91 -8.03 -29.22 -6.43
N ASP A 92 -8.36 -28.69 -7.58
CA ASP A 92 -8.05 -27.33 -8.04
C ASP A 92 -9.24 -26.37 -7.90
N ASP A 93 -10.45 -26.90 -7.65
CA ASP A 93 -11.67 -26.10 -7.41
C ASP A 93 -11.48 -25.08 -6.26
N PRO A 94 -11.48 -23.77 -6.56
CA PRO A 94 -11.31 -22.72 -5.55
C PRO A 94 -12.39 -22.75 -4.46
N SER A 95 -13.61 -23.17 -4.76
CA SER A 95 -14.70 -23.20 -3.78
C SER A 95 -14.45 -24.24 -2.66
N VAL A 96 -13.79 -25.35 -3.01
CA VAL A 96 -13.41 -26.40 -2.05
C VAL A 96 -12.24 -25.95 -1.19
N ILE A 97 -11.28 -25.22 -1.78
CA ILE A 97 -10.15 -24.63 -1.06
C ILE A 97 -10.66 -23.57 -0.08
N ASP A 98 -11.52 -22.66 -0.54
CA ASP A 98 -12.17 -21.61 0.27
C ASP A 98 -12.91 -22.22 1.46
N SER A 99 -13.79 -23.19 1.21
CA SER A 99 -14.53 -23.89 2.26
C SER A 99 -13.60 -24.61 3.25
N SER A 100 -12.46 -25.11 2.79
CA SER A 100 -11.47 -25.76 3.66
C SER A 100 -10.72 -24.76 4.53
N LEU A 101 -10.37 -23.59 4.00
CA LEU A 101 -9.75 -22.50 4.77
C LEU A 101 -10.73 -21.95 5.81
N ALA A 102 -11.99 -21.75 5.42
CA ALA A 102 -13.04 -21.25 6.31
C ALA A 102 -13.31 -22.18 7.52
N GLN A 103 -13.10 -23.49 7.39
CA GLN A 103 -13.24 -24.44 8.52
C GLN A 103 -12.24 -24.22 9.66
N TYR A 104 -11.06 -23.68 9.34
CA TYR A 104 -10.02 -23.30 10.30
C TYR A 104 -9.98 -21.79 10.52
N GLY A 105 -10.97 -21.08 9.98
CA GLY A 105 -11.12 -19.65 10.13
C GLY A 105 -11.58 -19.31 11.54
N ASP A 106 -10.85 -18.44 12.22
CA ASP A 106 -11.25 -17.93 13.52
C ASP A 106 -12.11 -16.67 13.34
N LEU A 107 -13.25 -16.60 14.05
CA LEU A 107 -14.09 -15.40 14.06
C LEU A 107 -13.41 -14.29 14.85
N VAL A 108 -12.99 -13.24 14.14
CA VAL A 108 -12.37 -12.05 14.73
C VAL A 108 -13.21 -10.80 14.45
N TYR A 109 -13.15 -9.86 15.39
CA TYR A 109 -13.85 -8.59 15.31
C TYR A 109 -12.86 -7.45 15.51
N PRO A 110 -12.93 -6.39 14.70
CA PRO A 110 -12.14 -5.19 14.91
C PRO A 110 -12.31 -4.63 16.33
N ASP A 111 -11.20 -4.26 16.97
CA ASP A 111 -11.23 -3.60 18.27
C ASP A 111 -11.47 -2.09 18.14
N LYS A 112 -11.60 -1.40 19.28
CA LYS A 112 -11.88 0.05 19.32
C LYS A 112 -10.81 0.93 18.66
N THR A 113 -9.60 0.41 18.50
CA THR A 113 -8.46 1.12 17.88
C THR A 113 -8.32 0.84 16.39
N SER A 114 -9.10 -0.11 15.87
CA SER A 114 -9.14 -0.48 14.47
C SER A 114 -9.43 0.72 13.57
N ILE A 115 -8.80 0.69 12.39
CA ILE A 115 -9.03 1.62 11.31
C ILE A 115 -10.50 1.67 10.84
N VAL A 116 -11.27 0.58 11.01
CA VAL A 116 -12.67 0.53 10.54
C VAL A 116 -13.56 1.55 11.25
N HIS A 117 -13.19 1.95 12.47
CA HIS A 117 -13.92 2.97 13.22
C HIS A 117 -13.58 4.40 12.78
N ARG A 118 -12.59 4.55 11.90
CA ARG A 118 -12.07 5.84 11.40
C ARG A 118 -12.41 6.10 9.94
N LEU A 119 -13.13 5.18 9.28
CA LEU A 119 -13.44 5.27 7.85
C LEU A 119 -14.08 6.61 7.46
N ALA A 120 -15.02 7.12 8.25
CA ALA A 120 -15.67 8.39 7.94
C ALA A 120 -14.69 9.58 7.93
N VAL A 121 -13.72 9.60 8.86
CA VAL A 121 -12.71 10.66 8.94
C VAL A 121 -11.67 10.48 7.83
N ILE A 122 -11.28 9.23 7.55
CA ILE A 122 -10.39 8.88 6.43
C ILE A 122 -11.01 9.35 5.11
N ASP A 123 -12.26 8.98 4.83
CA ASP A 123 -12.94 9.35 3.60
C ASP A 123 -13.09 10.87 3.47
N LYS A 124 -13.37 11.56 4.59
CA LYS A 124 -13.43 13.02 4.63
C LYS A 124 -12.10 13.66 4.28
N CYS A 125 -10.99 13.19 4.86
CA CYS A 125 -9.68 13.85 4.69
C CYS A 125 -8.96 13.41 3.41
N PHE A 126 -9.00 12.13 3.06
CA PHE A 126 -8.21 11.55 1.97
C PHE A 126 -8.93 11.56 0.61
N SER A 127 -10.15 12.08 0.55
CA SER A 127 -10.87 12.34 -0.72
C SER A 127 -10.39 13.59 -1.45
N HIS A 128 -9.68 14.49 -0.77
CA HIS A 128 -9.20 15.77 -1.30
C HIS A 128 -8.15 15.62 -2.41
N GLU A 129 -8.17 16.48 -3.44
CA GLU A 129 -7.46 16.22 -4.68
C GLU A 129 -5.93 16.29 -4.56
N THR A 130 -5.40 17.04 -3.61
CA THR A 130 -3.94 17.20 -3.44
C THR A 130 -3.48 16.76 -2.05
N VAL A 131 -2.19 16.44 -1.92
CA VAL A 131 -1.61 16.06 -0.63
C VAL A 131 -1.71 17.23 0.36
N GLU A 132 -1.54 18.46 -0.13
CA GLU A 132 -1.70 19.69 0.65
C GLU A 132 -3.11 19.81 1.25
N GLU A 133 -4.15 19.61 0.43
CA GLU A 133 -5.53 19.64 0.91
C GLU A 133 -5.83 18.51 1.91
N ILE A 134 -5.24 17.32 1.72
CA ILE A 134 -5.35 16.20 2.67
C ILE A 134 -4.72 16.58 4.02
N VAL A 135 -3.55 17.22 4.00
CA VAL A 135 -2.86 17.70 5.22
C VAL A 135 -3.71 18.75 5.93
N ASP A 136 -4.22 19.76 5.20
CA ASP A 136 -5.06 20.82 5.76
C ASP A 136 -6.36 20.27 6.39
N ALA A 137 -6.98 19.29 5.72
CA ALA A 137 -8.16 18.60 6.23
C ALA A 137 -7.86 17.83 7.52
N LEU A 138 -6.74 17.09 7.56
CA LEU A 138 -6.31 16.37 8.76
C LEU A 138 -5.95 17.30 9.92
N GLU A 139 -5.30 18.45 9.66
CA GLU A 139 -5.02 19.45 10.69
C GLU A 139 -6.30 20.03 11.29
N SER A 140 -7.30 20.26 10.43
CA SER A 140 -8.63 20.71 10.85
C SER A 140 -9.37 19.66 11.70
N GLU A 141 -9.35 18.38 11.29
CA GLU A 141 -9.97 17.29 12.05
C GLU A 141 -9.24 17.02 13.37
N ALA A 142 -7.90 17.08 13.38
CA ALA A 142 -7.10 16.91 14.60
C ALA A 142 -7.47 17.97 15.66
N ALA A 143 -7.72 19.21 15.24
CA ALA A 143 -8.14 20.30 16.12
C ALA A 143 -9.58 20.12 16.65
N GLN A 144 -10.47 19.49 15.89
CA GLN A 144 -11.88 19.32 16.26
C GLN A 144 -12.13 18.07 17.13
N LEU A 145 -11.60 16.92 16.72
CA LEU A 145 -11.90 15.64 17.35
C LEU A 145 -11.00 15.34 18.56
N ASN A 146 -9.87 16.05 18.69
CA ASN A 146 -8.82 15.79 19.67
C ASN A 146 -8.39 14.30 19.68
N GLU A 147 -8.40 13.67 18.50
CA GLU A 147 -8.01 12.28 18.30
C GLU A 147 -6.51 12.18 18.05
N GLU A 148 -5.84 11.35 18.85
CA GLU A 148 -4.40 11.07 18.74
C GLU A 148 -4.03 10.52 17.36
N TRP A 149 -4.95 9.79 16.72
CA TRP A 149 -4.74 9.20 15.40
C TRP A 149 -4.51 10.24 14.29
N CYS A 150 -5.30 11.32 14.24
CA CYS A 150 -5.10 12.38 13.23
C CYS A 150 -3.72 13.01 13.39
N THR A 151 -3.30 13.24 14.64
CA THR A 151 -1.97 13.79 14.95
C THR A 151 -0.86 12.85 14.51
N LEU A 152 -1.02 11.54 14.72
CA LEU A 152 -0.07 10.54 14.27
C LEU A 152 -0.01 10.45 12.74
N ALA A 153 -1.15 10.48 12.05
CA ALA A 153 -1.22 10.49 10.59
C ALA A 153 -0.47 11.71 10.01
N LEU A 154 -0.74 12.91 10.54
CA LEU A 154 -0.03 14.14 10.16
C LEU A 154 1.47 14.03 10.39
N LYS A 155 1.89 13.47 11.52
CA LYS A 155 3.31 13.25 11.81
C LYS A 155 3.95 12.37 10.75
N ARG A 156 3.30 11.27 10.36
CA ARG A 156 3.83 10.37 9.32
C ARG A 156 3.92 11.04 7.96
N LEU A 157 2.90 11.78 7.55
CA LEU A 157 2.94 12.58 6.31
C LEU A 157 4.13 13.56 6.32
N LYS A 158 4.40 14.22 7.45
CA LYS A 158 5.54 15.15 7.60
C LYS A 158 6.91 14.46 7.62
N GLU A 159 6.98 13.17 7.95
CA GLU A 159 8.22 12.38 7.91
C GLU A 159 8.52 11.78 6.52
N ALA A 160 7.53 11.71 5.63
CA ALA A 160 7.66 11.13 4.30
C ALA A 160 8.29 12.10 3.28
N SER A 161 8.81 11.58 2.17
CA SER A 161 9.29 12.43 1.07
C SER A 161 8.12 13.18 0.42
N PRO A 162 8.19 14.52 0.28
CA PRO A 162 7.14 15.30 -0.35
C PRO A 162 6.82 14.86 -1.79
N LEU A 163 7.85 14.55 -2.57
CA LEU A 163 7.68 14.06 -3.94
C LEU A 163 7.05 12.66 -3.93
N ALA A 164 7.53 11.77 -3.07
CA ALA A 164 6.98 10.42 -2.92
C ALA A 164 5.48 10.44 -2.56
N LEU A 165 5.05 11.36 -1.69
CA LEU A 165 3.63 11.53 -1.36
C LEU A 165 2.79 11.88 -2.58
N LYS A 166 3.21 12.88 -3.38
CA LYS A 166 2.44 13.33 -4.54
C LYS A 166 2.35 12.25 -5.63
N VAL A 167 3.48 11.60 -5.96
CA VAL A 167 3.47 10.51 -6.95
C VAL A 167 2.65 9.31 -6.47
N SER A 168 2.66 9.02 -5.16
CA SER A 168 1.87 7.93 -4.59
C SER A 168 0.37 8.23 -4.66
N LEU A 169 -0.06 9.44 -4.29
CA LEU A 169 -1.46 9.83 -4.37
C LEU A 169 -2.00 9.68 -5.79
N ARG A 170 -1.27 10.22 -6.78
CA ARG A 170 -1.62 10.09 -8.20
C ARG A 170 -1.67 8.62 -8.63
N SER A 171 -0.68 7.82 -8.23
CA SER A 171 -0.60 6.40 -8.57
C SER A 171 -1.82 5.63 -8.05
N ILE A 172 -2.17 5.76 -6.77
CA ILE A 172 -3.35 5.10 -6.20
C ILE A 172 -4.62 5.49 -6.95
N ARG A 173 -4.82 6.77 -7.26
CA ARG A 173 -6.05 7.25 -7.90
C ARG A 173 -6.24 6.77 -9.33
N GLU A 174 -5.21 6.91 -10.14
CA GLU A 174 -5.23 6.38 -11.51
C GLU A 174 -5.39 4.84 -11.49
N GLY A 175 -4.81 4.16 -10.49
CA GLY A 175 -4.92 2.71 -10.31
C GLY A 175 -6.34 2.20 -10.05
N ARG A 176 -7.24 3.08 -9.61
CA ARG A 176 -8.67 2.78 -9.38
C ARG A 176 -9.40 2.44 -10.68
N TYR A 177 -8.87 2.89 -11.82
CA TYR A 177 -9.47 2.73 -13.14
C TYR A 177 -8.64 1.84 -14.07
N GLN A 178 -7.64 1.15 -13.52
CA GLN A 178 -6.68 0.34 -14.25
C GLN A 178 -6.75 -1.12 -13.83
N THR A 179 -6.43 -2.00 -14.76
CA THR A 179 -6.19 -3.42 -14.47
C THR A 179 -4.88 -3.60 -13.71
N LEU A 180 -4.72 -4.77 -13.08
CA LEU A 180 -3.47 -5.15 -12.41
C LEU A 180 -2.25 -4.97 -13.33
N ASP A 181 -2.40 -5.32 -14.60
CA ASP A 181 -1.32 -5.27 -15.60
C ASP A 181 -0.90 -3.84 -15.91
N GLU A 182 -1.88 -2.97 -16.12
CA GLU A 182 -1.65 -1.54 -16.35
C GLU A 182 -1.00 -0.89 -15.14
N CYS A 183 -1.45 -1.22 -13.93
CA CYS A 183 -0.82 -0.76 -12.69
C CYS A 183 0.64 -1.21 -12.59
N LEU A 184 0.94 -2.48 -12.85
CA LEU A 184 2.32 -3.01 -12.82
C LEU A 184 3.23 -2.34 -13.85
N VAL A 185 2.75 -2.13 -15.08
CA VAL A 185 3.53 -1.46 -16.13
C VAL A 185 3.85 -0.01 -15.73
N ARG A 186 2.87 0.71 -15.20
CA ARG A 186 3.04 2.08 -14.74
C ARG A 186 3.95 2.17 -13.51
N GLU A 187 3.74 1.32 -12.51
CA GLU A 187 4.58 1.28 -11.31
C GLU A 187 6.03 0.93 -11.65
N TYR A 188 6.26 0.05 -12.61
CA TYR A 188 7.61 -0.23 -13.11
C TYR A 188 8.26 1.04 -13.68
N ARG A 189 7.54 1.80 -14.51
CA ARG A 189 8.03 3.08 -15.03
C ARG A 189 8.34 4.08 -13.91
N MET A 190 7.43 4.23 -12.96
CA MET A 190 7.63 5.05 -11.77
C MET A 190 8.87 4.62 -10.97
N SER A 191 9.06 3.31 -10.80
CA SER A 191 10.19 2.73 -10.06
C SER A 191 11.50 3.07 -10.75
N ILE A 192 11.60 2.84 -12.06
CA ILE A 192 12.81 3.14 -12.84
C ILE A 192 13.12 4.64 -12.82
N ASN A 193 12.11 5.50 -13.04
CA ASN A 193 12.30 6.94 -13.01
C ASN A 193 12.69 7.45 -11.60
N GLY A 194 12.10 6.89 -10.55
CA GLY A 194 12.37 7.25 -9.16
C GLY A 194 13.76 6.85 -8.66
N ILE A 195 14.33 5.75 -9.16
CA ILE A 195 15.71 5.34 -8.84
C ILE A 195 16.76 5.89 -9.81
N SER A 196 16.33 6.64 -10.83
CA SER A 196 17.20 7.26 -11.84
C SER A 196 17.39 8.74 -11.57
N LYS A 197 18.32 9.38 -12.30
CA LYS A 197 18.46 10.84 -12.26
C LYS A 197 17.20 11.51 -12.83
N PRO A 198 16.73 12.65 -12.26
CA PRO A 198 17.32 13.36 -11.13
C PRO A 198 16.85 12.89 -9.73
N PHE A 199 15.89 11.96 -9.63
CA PHE A 199 15.15 11.70 -8.40
C PHE A 199 15.75 10.65 -7.44
N TYR A 200 16.77 9.90 -7.87
CA TYR A 200 17.39 8.82 -7.08
C TYR A 200 17.84 9.23 -5.67
N HIS A 201 18.10 10.53 -5.44
CA HIS A 201 18.55 11.07 -4.17
C HIS A 201 17.59 10.72 -3.02
N ASP A 202 16.28 10.93 -3.21
CA ASP A 202 15.29 10.69 -2.15
C ASP A 202 15.24 9.21 -1.77
N PHE A 203 15.27 8.30 -2.76
CA PHE A 203 15.34 6.87 -2.47
C PHE A 203 16.60 6.50 -1.68
N CYS A 204 17.77 6.98 -2.11
CA CYS A 204 19.03 6.72 -1.41
C CYS A 204 19.03 7.30 0.01
N GLU A 205 18.53 8.52 0.19
CA GLU A 205 18.47 9.21 1.48
C GLU A 205 17.48 8.54 2.44
N GLY A 206 16.33 8.12 1.93
CA GLY A 206 15.35 7.39 2.71
C GLY A 206 15.87 6.04 3.18
N VAL A 207 16.54 5.28 2.29
CA VAL A 207 17.23 4.04 2.65
C VAL A 207 18.32 4.30 3.69
N ARG A 208 19.13 5.35 3.52
CA ARG A 208 20.16 5.74 4.49
C ARG A 208 19.54 5.99 5.86
N ALA A 209 18.55 6.87 5.94
CA ALA A 209 17.94 7.32 7.19
C ALA A 209 17.17 6.21 7.93
N ARG A 210 16.51 5.29 7.21
CA ARG A 210 15.66 4.25 7.82
C ARG A 210 16.37 2.91 8.04
N LEU A 211 17.27 2.51 7.15
CA LEU A 211 17.82 1.15 7.12
C LEU A 211 19.31 1.09 7.45
N VAL A 212 20.09 2.08 7.01
CA VAL A 212 21.55 2.10 7.19
C VAL A 212 21.93 2.79 8.49
N ASP A 213 21.74 4.11 8.57
CA ASP A 213 22.14 4.93 9.71
C ASP A 213 21.08 4.89 10.82
N LYS A 214 19.81 4.65 10.45
CA LYS A 214 18.66 4.55 11.37
C LYS A 214 18.48 5.79 12.24
N ASP A 215 18.85 6.96 11.73
CA ASP A 215 18.67 8.25 12.41
C ASP A 215 17.22 8.77 12.34
N LEU A 216 16.42 8.21 11.42
CA LEU A 216 15.04 8.63 11.15
C LEU A 216 14.93 10.12 10.77
N ALA A 217 16.00 10.70 10.22
CA ALA A 217 16.11 12.12 9.88
C ALA A 217 16.55 12.31 8.41
N PRO A 218 15.73 11.86 7.45
CA PRO A 218 16.03 12.02 6.03
C PRO A 218 16.00 13.49 5.62
N LYS A 219 16.88 13.85 4.68
CA LYS A 219 16.97 15.18 4.07
C LYS A 219 16.41 15.13 2.65
N TRP A 220 15.10 15.23 2.53
CA TRP A 220 14.41 15.18 1.25
C TRP A 220 14.77 16.34 0.33
N ASP A 221 14.81 16.08 -0.98
CA ASP A 221 14.96 17.06 -2.05
C ASP A 221 13.93 16.77 -3.16
N PRO A 222 12.82 17.52 -3.25
CA PRO A 222 12.54 18.77 -2.53
C PRO A 222 12.14 18.59 -1.06
N PRO A 223 12.38 19.60 -0.19
CA PRO A 223 12.21 19.47 1.26
C PRO A 223 10.77 19.65 1.76
N ALA A 224 9.85 20.18 0.94
CA ALA A 224 8.46 20.41 1.31
C ALA A 224 7.52 20.30 0.11
N LEU A 225 6.22 20.13 0.36
CA LEU A 225 5.19 19.88 -0.67
C LEU A 225 5.08 21.02 -1.69
N GLU A 226 5.19 22.26 -1.22
CA GLU A 226 5.14 23.48 -2.03
C GLU A 226 6.28 23.61 -3.05
N PHE A 227 7.38 22.87 -2.85
CA PHE A 227 8.53 22.85 -3.76
C PHE A 227 8.45 21.72 -4.78
N VAL A 228 7.48 20.82 -4.67
CA VAL A 228 7.24 19.77 -5.66
C VAL A 228 6.40 20.34 -6.80
N SER A 229 7.00 20.50 -7.98
CA SER A 229 6.27 20.93 -9.19
C SER A 229 5.53 19.76 -9.84
N GLU A 230 4.52 20.07 -10.65
CA GLU A 230 3.80 19.06 -11.43
C GLU A 230 4.74 18.33 -12.41
N ASP A 231 5.68 19.04 -13.04
CA ASP A 231 6.67 18.44 -13.93
C ASP A 231 7.53 17.36 -13.23
N MET A 232 7.82 17.53 -11.93
CA MET A 232 8.54 16.51 -11.15
C MET A 232 7.68 15.26 -10.98
N VAL A 233 6.39 15.43 -10.69
CA VAL A 233 5.42 14.33 -10.58
C VAL A 233 5.26 13.65 -11.94
N ASP A 234 4.99 14.39 -13.01
CA ASP A 234 4.85 13.90 -14.38
C ASP A 234 6.07 13.09 -14.84
N SER A 235 7.27 13.49 -14.45
CA SER A 235 8.50 12.80 -14.80
C SER A 235 8.57 11.36 -14.24
N TYR A 236 7.87 11.04 -13.15
CA TYR A 236 7.76 9.65 -12.68
C TYR A 236 6.92 8.79 -13.64
N PHE A 237 5.91 9.37 -14.27
CA PHE A 237 4.98 8.67 -15.16
C PHE A 237 5.39 8.73 -16.64
N ALA A 238 6.45 9.48 -16.96
CA ALA A 238 6.97 9.66 -18.31
C ALA A 238 7.57 8.37 -18.87
N PRO A 239 7.33 8.04 -20.16
CA PRO A 239 7.86 6.83 -20.79
C PRO A 239 9.35 6.64 -20.59
N LEU A 240 9.78 5.38 -20.50
CA LEU A 240 11.19 5.06 -20.33
C LEU A 240 12.00 5.39 -21.60
N GLY A 241 13.29 5.70 -21.42
CA GLY A 241 14.18 6.06 -22.52
C GLY A 241 14.46 4.88 -23.47
N GLU A 242 15.05 5.16 -24.63
CA GLU A 242 15.27 4.16 -25.70
C GLU A 242 16.02 2.88 -25.26
N PHE A 243 16.82 2.97 -24.20
CA PHE A 243 17.63 1.85 -23.70
C PHE A 243 16.97 1.03 -22.60
N GLU A 244 15.88 1.52 -22.01
CA GLU A 244 15.14 0.81 -20.97
C GLU A 244 13.75 0.42 -21.52
N PRO A 245 13.50 -0.88 -21.79
CA PRO A 245 12.24 -1.30 -22.34
C PRO A 245 11.12 -1.18 -21.30
N GLU A 246 9.91 -0.84 -21.76
CA GLU A 246 8.70 -0.96 -20.94
C GLU A 246 8.50 -2.41 -20.46
N LEU A 247 7.86 -2.56 -19.29
CA LEU A 247 7.56 -3.88 -18.73
C LEU A 247 6.64 -4.67 -19.66
N LYS A 248 7.10 -5.85 -20.09
CA LYS A 248 6.30 -6.79 -20.87
C LYS A 248 5.89 -7.96 -19.99
N LEU A 249 4.63 -7.96 -19.56
CA LEU A 249 4.07 -9.07 -18.79
C LEU A 249 3.81 -10.27 -19.71
N PRO A 250 4.10 -11.50 -19.28
CA PRO A 250 3.85 -12.72 -20.06
C PRO A 250 2.37 -13.10 -20.00
N THR A 251 1.48 -12.22 -20.46
CA THR A 251 0.03 -12.39 -20.36
C THR A 251 -0.47 -13.61 -21.15
N GLU A 252 0.21 -13.97 -22.24
CA GLU A 252 -0.08 -15.17 -23.05
C GLU A 252 0.21 -16.50 -22.33
N GLN A 253 1.05 -16.48 -21.30
CA GLN A 253 1.43 -17.67 -20.52
C GLN A 253 0.59 -17.83 -19.25
N ARG A 254 -0.37 -16.93 -19.01
CA ARG A 254 -1.25 -17.05 -17.85
C ARG A 254 -2.16 -18.23 -18.04
N GLU A 255 -2.03 -19.21 -17.14
CA GLU A 255 -3.09 -20.20 -16.97
C GLU A 255 -4.36 -19.46 -16.56
N ALA A 256 -5.43 -19.66 -17.31
CA ALA A 256 -6.73 -19.22 -16.85
C ALA A 256 -7.03 -20.00 -15.57
N PHE A 257 -7.12 -19.31 -14.43
CA PHE A 257 -7.84 -19.84 -13.29
C PHE A 257 -9.31 -19.91 -13.72
N ILE A 258 -9.73 -21.08 -14.23
CA ILE A 258 -11.12 -21.40 -14.57
C ILE A 258 -11.83 -21.82 -13.29
#